data_AF-A0A840C268-F1
#
_entry.id   AF-A0A840C268-F1
#
_cell.length_a   1.000
_cell.length_b   1.000
_cell.length_c   1.000
_cell.angle_alpha   90.00
_cell.angle_beta   90.00
_cell.angle_gamma   90.00
#
_symmetry.space_group_name_H-M   'P 1'
#
loop_
_entity.id
_entity.type
_entity.pdbx_description
1 polymer ?
#
loop_
_entity_poly.entity_id
_entity_poly.type
_entity_poly.pdbx_seq_one_letter_code
_entity_poly.pdbx_strand_id
1 'polypeptide(L)'
;MTAAPKMTTQRMWTEQDRVYAAYLAGTGATPAEIAALVGGTSAAYVGQVLRSFGLLNLRRPGRPNEDILTLRWKRSDRQRLNDIADRLDRDPEELLALIGRRVLDGGVDAVNALVDRFDTVG
;
A
#
# COMPACT_ATOMS: atom_id res chain seq x y z
N MET A 1 12.04 -40.95 25.76
CA MET A 1 12.74 -39.65 25.67
C MET A 1 12.22 -38.93 24.43
N THR A 2 11.37 -37.93 24.60
CA THR A 2 10.74 -37.19 23.50
C THR A 2 11.67 -36.06 23.09
N ALA A 3 12.22 -36.10 21.88
CA ALA A 3 13.11 -35.05 21.38
C ALA A 3 12.33 -33.72 21.25
N ALA A 4 12.85 -32.66 21.87
CA ALA A 4 12.28 -31.32 21.73
C ALA A 4 12.31 -30.90 20.24
N PRO A 5 11.26 -30.24 19.72
CA PRO A 5 11.25 -29.77 18.34
C PRO A 5 12.43 -28.81 18.12
N LYS A 6 13.26 -29.10 17.11
CA LYS A 6 14.34 -28.19 16.69
C LYS A 6 13.71 -26.85 16.32
N MET A 7 13.96 -25.82 17.13
CA MET A 7 13.65 -24.45 16.76
C MET A 7 14.35 -24.16 15.43
N THR A 8 13.56 -23.92 14.38
CA THR A 8 14.07 -23.42 13.11
C THR A 8 14.79 -22.12 13.38
N THR A 9 16.08 -22.06 13.04
CA THR A 9 16.89 -20.86 13.19
C THR A 9 16.24 -19.76 12.36
N GLN A 10 15.55 -18.82 13.01
CA GLN A 10 14.94 -17.70 12.30
C GLN A 10 16.06 -16.93 11.62
N ARG A 11 15.97 -16.79 10.29
CA ARG A 11 16.90 -15.97 9.51
C ARG A 11 16.90 -14.55 10.10
N MET A 12 18.08 -14.07 10.46
CA MET A 12 18.25 -12.70 10.95
C MET A 12 17.86 -11.72 9.84
N TRP A 13 17.02 -10.73 10.16
CA TRP A 13 16.57 -9.74 9.19
C TRP A 13 17.74 -8.90 8.69
N THR A 14 17.91 -8.86 7.37
CA THR A 14 18.89 -8.01 6.70
C THR A 14 18.40 -6.56 6.66
N GLU A 15 19.30 -5.63 6.34
CA GLU A 15 18.92 -4.23 6.12
C GLU A 15 17.90 -4.08 4.99
N GLN A 16 18.00 -4.90 3.94
CA GLN A 16 17.04 -4.93 2.84
C GLN A 16 15.65 -5.38 3.31
N ASP A 17 15.58 -6.38 4.20
CA ASP A 17 14.31 -6.85 4.78
C ASP A 17 13.62 -5.74 5.58
N ARG A 18 14.39 -4.91 6.29
CA ARG A 18 13.87 -3.75 7.05
C ARG A 18 13.34 -2.67 6.13
N VAL A 19 14.06 -2.35 5.05
CA VAL A 19 13.62 -1.37 4.05
C VAL A 19 12.35 -1.85 3.35
N TYR A 20 12.28 -3.12 2.98
CA TYR A 20 11.10 -3.71 2.37
C TYR A 20 9.89 -3.68 3.32
N ALA A 21 10.08 -4.06 4.59
CA ALA A 21 9.02 -3.99 5.60
C ALA A 21 8.55 -2.54 5.84
N ALA A 22 9.47 -1.58 5.89
CA ALA A 22 9.14 -0.17 6.04
C ALA A 22 8.36 0.39 4.84
N TYR A 23 8.67 -0.06 3.62
CA TYR A 23 7.90 0.30 2.43
C TYR A 23 6.46 -0.26 2.49
N LEU A 24 6.30 -1.53 2.88
CA LEU A 24 4.97 -2.15 3.02
C LEU A 24 4.13 -1.45 4.09
N ALA A 25 4.75 -1.06 5.20
CA ALA A 25 4.07 -0.35 6.29
C ALA A 25 3.78 1.12 5.96
N GLY A 26 4.66 1.75 5.18
CA GLY A 26 4.60 3.19 4.90
C GLY A 26 3.69 3.60 3.75
N THR A 27 3.04 2.66 3.06
CA THR A 27 2.09 2.87 1.95
C THR A 27 2.26 4.21 1.23
N GLY A 28 3.17 4.28 0.26
CA GLY A 28 3.42 5.53 -0.49
C GLY A 28 4.51 6.44 0.07
N ALA A 29 5.14 6.07 1.18
CA ALA A 29 6.32 6.76 1.71
C ALA A 29 7.47 6.83 0.69
N THR A 30 8.12 7.99 0.63
CA THR A 30 9.30 8.21 -0.21
C THR A 30 10.53 7.52 0.41
N PRO A 31 11.60 7.28 -0.40
CA PRO A 31 12.85 6.74 0.11
C PRO A 31 13.47 7.55 1.25
N ALA A 32 13.25 8.86 1.28
CA ALA A 32 13.74 9.73 2.35
C ALA A 32 13.01 9.50 3.67
N GLU A 33 11.68 9.36 3.63
CA GLU A 33 10.87 9.06 4.82
C GLU A 33 11.15 7.66 5.33
N ILE A 34 11.26 6.69 4.42
CA ILE A 34 11.64 5.31 4.78
C ILE A 34 13.04 5.30 5.42
N ALA A 35 14.00 6.03 4.86
CA ALA A 35 15.34 6.12 5.45
C ALA A 35 15.32 6.75 6.86
N ALA A 36 14.49 7.78 7.07
CA ALA A 36 14.30 8.38 8.38
C ALA A 36 13.65 7.41 9.39
N LEU A 37 12.68 6.61 8.96
CA LEU A 37 11.99 5.61 9.78
C LEU A 37 12.90 4.43 10.16
N VAL A 38 13.67 3.91 9.20
CA VAL A 38 14.57 2.77 9.41
C VAL A 38 15.79 3.17 10.26
N GLY A 39 16.30 4.38 10.06
CA GLY A 39 17.51 4.89 10.72
C GLY A 39 18.79 4.20 10.23
N GLY A 40 19.92 4.91 10.27
CA GLY A 40 21.23 4.36 9.89
C GLY A 40 21.39 4.01 8.40
N THR A 41 20.46 4.45 7.54
CA THR A 41 20.47 4.22 6.10
C THR A 41 20.22 5.52 5.32
N SER A 42 20.41 5.51 4.00
CA SER A 42 20.24 6.70 3.15
C SER A 42 19.08 6.55 2.15
N ALA A 43 18.48 7.67 1.76
CA ALA A 43 17.41 7.69 0.76
C ALA A 43 17.85 7.07 -0.59
N ALA A 44 19.13 7.26 -0.96
CA ALA A 44 19.70 6.68 -2.18
C ALA A 44 19.76 5.15 -2.11
N TYR A 45 20.20 4.62 -0.97
CA TYR A 45 20.24 3.18 -0.72
C TYR A 45 18.83 2.58 -0.68
N VAL A 46 17.90 3.20 0.05
CA VAL A 46 16.49 2.77 0.06
C VAL A 46 15.93 2.71 -1.36
N GLY A 47 16.15 3.76 -2.17
CA GLY A 47 15.69 3.78 -3.55
C GLY A 47 16.30 2.66 -4.41
N GLN A 48 17.56 2.29 -4.17
CA GLN A 48 18.19 1.14 -4.84
C GLN A 48 17.55 -0.18 -4.43
N VAL A 49 17.32 -0.38 -3.13
CA VAL A 49 16.67 -1.59 -2.60
C VAL A 49 15.27 -1.74 -3.17
N LEU A 50 14.43 -0.69 -3.14
CA LEU A 50 13.08 -0.73 -3.70
C LEU A 50 13.08 -1.12 -5.18
N ARG A 51 13.98 -0.54 -5.99
CA ARG A 51 14.12 -0.90 -7.40
C ARG A 51 14.49 -2.37 -7.60
N SER A 52 15.34 -2.95 -6.74
CA SER A 52 15.70 -4.37 -6.81
C SER A 52 14.51 -5.31 -6.58
N PHE A 53 13.50 -4.86 -5.83
CA PHE A 53 12.23 -5.56 -5.64
C PHE A 53 11.15 -5.20 -6.67
N GLY A 54 11.48 -4.41 -7.69
CA GLY A 54 10.51 -3.92 -8.68
C GLY A 54 9.51 -2.90 -8.12
N LEU A 55 9.78 -2.34 -6.95
CA LEU A 55 8.92 -1.35 -6.29
C LEU A 55 9.30 0.05 -6.79
N LEU A 56 8.33 0.72 -7.41
CA LEU A 56 8.51 2.07 -7.91
C LEU A 56 8.21 3.09 -6.80
N ASN A 57 9.01 4.15 -6.74
CA ASN A 57 8.70 5.29 -5.91
C ASN A 57 7.59 6.09 -6.60
N LEU A 58 6.35 5.86 -6.17
CA LEU A 58 5.18 6.41 -6.85
C LEU A 58 5.00 7.91 -6.55
N ARG A 59 5.46 8.39 -5.37
CA ARG A 59 5.30 9.79 -4.97
C ARG A 59 6.48 10.62 -5.46
N ARG A 60 6.19 11.64 -6.28
CA ARG A 60 7.23 12.47 -6.90
C ARG A 60 7.68 13.58 -5.95
N PRO A 61 8.99 13.82 -5.81
CA PRO A 61 9.50 14.99 -5.08
C PRO A 61 8.93 16.29 -5.69
N GLY A 62 8.48 17.22 -4.84
CA GLY A 62 7.98 18.53 -5.28
C GLY A 62 6.48 18.60 -5.58
N ARG A 63 5.70 17.55 -5.31
CA ARG A 63 4.24 17.57 -5.39
C ARG A 63 3.61 17.45 -3.99
N PRO A 64 3.36 18.58 -3.29
CA PRO A 64 3.04 18.58 -1.86
C PRO A 64 1.65 18.04 -1.49
N ASN A 65 0.79 17.71 -2.46
CA ASN A 65 -0.59 17.25 -2.22
C ASN A 65 -0.88 15.88 -2.86
N GLU A 66 0.16 15.10 -3.16
CA GLU A 66 0.00 13.72 -3.60
C GLU A 66 0.20 12.78 -2.41
N ASP A 67 -0.76 11.90 -2.18
CA ASP A 67 -0.60 10.77 -1.28
C ASP A 67 -0.92 9.48 -2.02
N ILE A 68 -0.31 8.38 -1.60
CA ILE A 68 -0.34 7.12 -2.35
C ILE A 68 -0.69 5.97 -1.43
N LEU A 69 -1.95 5.56 -1.50
CA LEU A 69 -2.42 4.41 -0.76
C LEU A 69 -2.26 3.15 -1.61
N THR A 70 -1.55 2.15 -1.08
CA THR A 70 -1.50 0.81 -1.68
C THR A 70 -2.51 -0.09 -0.98
N LEU A 71 -3.41 -0.70 -1.75
CA LEU A 71 -4.51 -1.49 -1.24
C LEU A 71 -4.42 -2.93 -1.74
N ARG A 72 -4.77 -3.90 -0.89
CA ARG A 72 -5.13 -5.24 -1.39
C ARG A 72 -6.52 -5.16 -2.00
N TRP A 73 -6.70 -5.80 -3.15
CA TRP A 73 -7.93 -5.69 -3.91
C TRP A 73 -8.34 -7.06 -4.45
N LYS A 74 -9.61 -7.47 -4.28
CA LYS A 74 -10.15 -8.72 -4.85
C LYS A 74 -10.27 -8.61 -6.37
N ARG A 75 -9.65 -9.53 -7.12
CA ARG A 75 -9.66 -9.49 -8.61
C ARG A 75 -11.06 -9.31 -9.21
N SER A 76 -12.09 -9.91 -8.62
CA SER A 76 -13.50 -9.74 -9.03
C SER A 76 -14.00 -8.31 -8.91
N ASP A 77 -13.62 -7.58 -7.86
CA ASP A 77 -14.05 -6.20 -7.66
C ASP A 77 -13.35 -5.26 -8.64
N ARG A 78 -12.13 -5.62 -9.10
CA ARG A 78 -11.41 -4.85 -10.11
C ARG A 78 -12.11 -4.98 -11.45
N GLN A 79 -12.55 -6.20 -11.78
CA GLN A 79 -13.34 -6.42 -12.99
C GLN A 79 -14.64 -5.62 -12.96
N ARG A 80 -15.37 -5.66 -11.83
CA ARG A 80 -16.60 -4.86 -11.67
C ARG A 80 -16.36 -3.37 -11.84
N LEU A 81 -15.28 -2.83 -11.27
CA LEU A 81 -14.92 -1.42 -11.45
C LEU A 81 -14.68 -1.10 -12.92
N ASN A 82 -13.91 -1.94 -13.63
CA ASN A 82 -13.65 -1.76 -15.06
C ASN A 82 -14.95 -1.78 -15.87
N ASP A 83 -15.83 -2.75 -15.64
CA ASP A 83 -17.11 -2.86 -16.36
C ASP A 83 -18.01 -1.62 -16.15
N ILE A 84 -17.97 -1.02 -14.94
CA ILE A 84 -18.70 0.20 -14.63
C ILE A 84 -18.03 1.41 -15.31
N ALA A 85 -16.70 1.49 -15.26
CA ALA A 85 -15.92 2.56 -15.85
C ALA A 85 -16.11 2.62 -17.37
N ASP A 86 -16.06 1.47 -18.05
CA ASP A 86 -16.30 1.33 -19.49
C ASP A 86 -17.70 1.83 -19.88
N ARG A 87 -18.73 1.52 -19.08
CA ARG A 87 -20.10 2.00 -19.32
C ARG A 87 -20.26 3.50 -19.13
N LEU A 88 -19.42 4.10 -18.29
CA LEU A 88 -19.43 5.52 -17.98
C LEU A 88 -18.43 6.31 -18.85
N ASP A 89 -17.70 5.64 -19.74
CA ASP A 89 -16.61 6.20 -20.54
C ASP A 89 -15.58 6.95 -19.68
N ARG A 90 -15.07 6.27 -18.64
CA ARG A 90 -14.11 6.81 -17.68
C ARG A 90 -12.94 5.88 -17.42
N ASP A 91 -11.84 6.46 -16.97
CA ASP A 91 -10.72 5.70 -16.44
C ASP A 91 -11.10 5.05 -15.09
N PRO A 92 -10.88 3.73 -14.90
CA PRO A 92 -11.20 3.04 -13.65
C PRO A 92 -10.56 3.66 -12.40
N GLU A 93 -9.29 4.09 -12.50
CA GLU A 93 -8.56 4.73 -11.42
C GLU A 93 -9.18 6.08 -11.03
N GLU A 94 -9.60 6.87 -12.03
CA GLU A 94 -10.30 8.13 -11.80
C GLU A 94 -11.65 7.88 -11.13
N LEU A 95 -12.42 6.93 -11.64
CA LEU A 95 -13.71 6.55 -11.07
C LEU A 95 -13.59 6.14 -9.60
N LEU A 96 -12.59 5.30 -9.28
CA LEU A 96 -12.32 4.90 -7.91
C LEU A 96 -11.99 6.10 -7.01
N ALA A 97 -11.14 7.02 -7.48
CA ALA A 97 -10.78 8.21 -6.73
C ALA A 97 -12.01 9.10 -6.45
N LEU A 98 -12.91 9.25 -7.43
CA LEU A 98 -14.16 10.00 -7.29
C LEU A 98 -15.12 9.34 -6.31
N ILE A 99 -15.26 8.01 -6.35
CA ILE A 99 -16.05 7.25 -5.38
C ILE A 99 -15.50 7.49 -3.97
N GLY A 100 -14.19 7.37 -3.79
CA GLY A 100 -13.53 7.61 -2.51
C GLY A 100 -13.81 9.02 -1.98
N ARG A 101 -13.61 10.06 -2.80
CA ARG A 101 -13.92 11.45 -2.42
C ARG A 101 -15.37 11.62 -2.01
N ARG A 102 -16.31 11.09 -2.80
CA ARG A 102 -17.75 11.25 -2.52
C ARG A 102 -18.17 10.64 -1.19
N VAL A 103 -17.58 9.50 -0.82
CA VAL A 103 -17.82 8.83 0.47
C VAL A 103 -17.21 9.66 1.60
N LEU A 104 -15.97 10.12 1.45
CA LEU A 104 -15.28 10.93 2.46
C LEU A 104 -15.99 12.28 2.71
N ASP A 105 -16.50 12.92 1.67
CA ASP A 105 -17.29 14.15 1.77
C ASP A 105 -18.59 13.96 2.59
N GLY A 106 -19.09 12.71 2.67
CA GLY A 106 -20.25 12.34 3.48
C GLY A 106 -19.95 12.16 4.97
N GLY A 107 -18.67 12.23 5.38
CA GLY A 107 -18.25 12.11 6.77
C GLY A 107 -18.39 10.69 7.34
N VAL A 108 -18.28 10.60 8.66
CA VAL A 108 -18.23 9.33 9.41
C VAL A 108 -19.47 8.46 9.16
N ASP A 109 -20.65 9.07 9.06
CA ASP A 109 -21.91 8.34 8.86
C ASP A 109 -21.96 7.62 7.51
N ALA A 110 -21.51 8.29 6.44
CA ALA A 110 -21.45 7.69 5.11
C ALA A 110 -20.42 6.54 5.06
N VAL A 111 -19.30 6.69 5.77
CA VAL A 111 -18.28 5.64 5.90
C VAL A 111 -18.83 4.43 6.66
N ASN A 112 -19.49 4.65 7.80
CA ASN A 112 -20.06 3.59 8.62
C ASN A 112 -21.13 2.79 7.87
N ALA A 113 -22.03 3.47 7.16
CA ALA A 113 -23.05 2.80 6.34
C ALA A 113 -22.45 1.88 5.26
N LEU A 114 -21.22 2.17 4.81
CA LEU A 114 -20.47 1.37 3.86
C LEU A 114 -19.81 0.16 4.54
N VAL A 115 -19.14 0.39 5.68
CA VAL A 115 -18.46 -0.67 6.45
C VAL A 115 -19.45 -1.70 6.98
N ASP A 116 -20.59 -1.28 7.54
CA ASP A 116 -21.61 -2.18 8.10
C ASP A 116 -22.21 -3.13 7.05
N ARG A 117 -22.16 -2.73 5.77
CA ARG A 117 -22.74 -3.49 4.66
C ARG A 117 -21.74 -4.40 3.94
N PHE A 118 -20.45 -4.10 4.01
CA PHE A 118 -19.41 -4.80 3.25
C PHE A 118 -18.30 -5.29 4.19
N ASP A 119 -18.36 -6.58 4.53
CA ASP A 119 -17.33 -7.20 5.36
C ASP A 119 -16.03 -7.44 4.56
N THR A 120 -14.91 -7.34 5.28
CA THR A 120 -13.53 -7.01 4.89
C THR A 120 -12.93 -7.59 3.58
N VAL A 121 -11.92 -6.87 3.09
CA VAL A 121 -11.00 -7.34 2.03
C VAL A 121 -10.16 -8.51 2.58
N GLY A 122 -10.55 -9.74 2.25
CA GLY A 122 -9.70 -10.94 2.40
C GLY A 122 -8.52 -10.94 1.42
#